data_AF-A0A9P4LP69-F1
#
_entry.id   AF-A0A9P4LP69-F1
#
_cell.length_a   1.000
_cell.length_b   1.000
_cell.length_c   1.000
_cell.angle_alpha   90.00
_cell.angle_beta   90.00
_cell.angle_gamma   90.00
#
_symmetry.space_group_name_H-M   'P 1'
#
loop_
_entity.id
_entity.type
_entity.pdbx_description
1 polymer ?
#
loop_
_entity_poly.entity_id
_entity_poly.type
_entity_poly.pdbx_seq_one_letter_code
_entity_poly.pdbx_strand_id
1 'polypeptide(L)' 'QLDKRACSYNGSACVKGLTAGVYCGNCVVGAGTYAIKIKRVSSHAFQCSSPGGCCDYGTASDCGKSSARCEEGS' A
#
# COMPACT_ATOMS: atom_id res chain seq x y z
N GLN A 1 14.92 -11.27 8.44
CA GLN A 1 13.52 -11.31 8.90
C GLN A 1 12.87 -10.00 8.47
N LEU A 2 11.73 -10.00 7.78
CA LEU A 2 10.90 -8.79 7.78
C LEU A 2 10.43 -8.67 9.23
N ASP A 3 11.08 -7.81 9.99
CA ASP A 3 10.66 -7.45 11.32
C ASP A 3 9.15 -7.25 11.28
N LYS A 4 8.48 -7.89 12.23
CA LYS A 4 7.05 -8.01 12.43
C LYS A 4 6.44 -6.62 12.63
N ARG A 5 6.56 -5.73 11.64
CA ARG A 5 6.07 -4.36 11.63
C ARG A 5 4.58 -4.52 11.80
N ALA A 6 4.14 -4.26 13.02
CA ALA A 6 2.77 -4.44 13.44
C ALA A 6 1.92 -3.69 12.41
N CYS A 7 1.14 -4.44 11.62
CA CYS A 7 0.17 -3.84 10.74
C CYS A 7 -0.63 -2.86 11.59
N SER A 8 -0.44 -1.58 11.32
CA SER A 8 -1.11 -0.52 12.01
C SER A 8 -2.42 -0.32 11.28
N TYR A 9 -3.47 -0.95 11.80
CA TYR A 9 -4.85 -0.69 11.40
C TYR A 9 -5.27 0.70 11.89
N ASN A 10 -4.65 1.76 11.36
CA ASN A 10 -4.97 3.14 11.68
C ASN A 10 -6.26 3.61 10.95
N GLY A 11 -7.06 2.67 10.43
CA GLY A 11 -8.19 2.95 9.54
C GLY A 11 -7.76 3.33 8.11
N SER A 12 -6.56 2.97 7.69
CA SER A 12 -6.21 2.99 6.26
C SER A 12 -7.10 2.00 5.50
N ALA A 13 -7.32 2.26 4.22
CA ALA A 13 -8.14 1.41 3.36
C ALA A 13 -7.57 1.39 1.95
N CYS A 14 -7.61 0.22 1.33
CA CYS A 14 -7.23 0.06 -0.06
C CYS A 14 -8.47 0.14 -0.96
N VAL A 15 -8.24 0.38 -2.24
CA VAL A 15 -9.34 0.30 -3.21
C VAL A 15 -9.91 -1.12 -3.24
N LYS A 16 -11.24 -1.21 -3.28
CA LYS A 16 -11.93 -2.50 -3.29
C LYS A 16 -11.77 -3.12 -4.68
N GLY A 17 -11.42 -4.41 -4.72
CA GLY A 17 -11.11 -5.09 -5.98
C GLY A 17 -9.64 -5.02 -6.38
N LEU A 18 -8.78 -4.43 -5.55
CA LEU A 18 -7.33 -4.57 -5.69
C LEU A 18 -6.90 -6.01 -5.41
N THR A 19 -5.89 -6.49 -6.12
CA THR A 19 -5.19 -7.73 -5.78
C THR A 19 -4.60 -7.61 -4.37
N ALA A 20 -4.67 -8.70 -3.60
CA ALA A 20 -4.05 -8.74 -2.29
C ALA A 20 -2.52 -8.74 -2.44
N GLY A 21 -1.85 -7.75 -1.87
CA GLY A 21 -0.43 -7.50 -2.10
C GLY A 21 0.10 -6.33 -1.28
N VAL A 22 1.41 -6.07 -1.34
CA VAL A 22 2.03 -4.90 -0.70
C VAL A 22 2.17 -3.78 -1.72
N TYR A 23 1.63 -2.62 -1.38
CA TYR A 23 1.59 -1.42 -2.19
C TYR A 23 2.19 -0.25 -1.45
N CYS A 24 3.07 0.51 -2.09
CA CYS A 24 3.47 1.80 -1.54
C CYS A 24 2.33 2.83 -1.62
N GLY A 25 2.29 3.79 -0.71
CA GLY A 25 1.28 4.85 -0.73
C GLY A 25 1.39 5.80 -1.93
N ASN A 26 2.49 5.76 -2.70
CA ASN A 26 2.60 6.47 -3.97
C ASN A 26 2.15 5.63 -5.19
N CYS A 27 1.69 4.39 -4.98
CA CYS A 27 1.27 3.51 -6.06
C CYS A 27 -0.11 3.83 -6.60
N VAL A 28 -0.18 3.99 -7.91
CA VAL A 28 -1.38 4.21 -8.70
C VAL A 28 -1.71 2.89 -9.39
N VAL A 29 -2.97 2.47 -9.33
CA VAL A 29 -3.46 1.14 -9.75
C VAL A 29 -4.50 1.24 -10.87
N GLY A 30 -4.43 2.33 -11.64
CA GLY A 30 -5.33 2.64 -12.75
C GLY A 30 -5.85 4.08 -12.74
N ALA A 31 -5.90 4.70 -13.92
CA ALA A 31 -6.53 6.00 -14.22
C ALA A 31 -6.34 7.13 -13.17
N GLY A 32 -5.19 7.18 -12.49
CA GLY A 32 -4.90 8.18 -11.44
C GLY A 32 -5.42 7.83 -10.03
N THR A 33 -5.93 6.62 -9.82
CA THR A 33 -6.39 6.12 -8.52
C THR A 33 -5.26 5.44 -7.77
N TYR A 34 -5.00 5.86 -6.53
CA TYR A 34 -4.01 5.22 -5.69
C TYR A 34 -4.52 3.91 -5.08
N ALA A 35 -3.64 2.93 -4.92
CA ALA A 35 -3.92 1.65 -4.25
C ALA A 35 -4.53 1.87 -2.86
N ILE A 36 -3.99 2.86 -2.13
CA ILE A 36 -4.45 3.28 -0.81
C ILE A 36 -5.35 4.50 -0.98
N LYS A 37 -6.62 4.36 -0.62
CA LYS A 37 -7.62 5.44 -0.71
C LYS A 37 -7.74 6.26 0.57
N ILE A 38 -7.41 5.70 1.74
CA ILE A 38 -7.56 6.36 3.05
C ILE A 38 -6.23 6.34 3.81
N LYS A 39 -5.88 7.48 4.43
CA LYS A 39 -4.63 7.68 5.20
C LYS A 39 -3.37 7.27 4.44
N ARG A 40 -3.37 7.58 3.14
CA ARG A 40 -2.26 7.32 2.23
C ARG A 40 -1.06 8.18 2.60
N VAL A 41 0.10 7.54 2.75
CA VAL A 41 1.39 8.21 2.93
C VAL A 41 2.36 7.71 1.87
N SER A 42 2.87 8.60 1.02
CA SER A 42 3.67 8.21 -0.16
C SER A 42 4.87 7.33 0.17
N SER A 43 5.53 7.57 1.30
CA SER A 43 6.76 6.88 1.72
C SER A 43 6.51 5.60 2.53
N HIS A 44 5.25 5.22 2.75
CA HIS A 44 4.88 4.04 3.53
C HIS A 44 4.51 2.86 2.65
N ALA A 45 4.75 1.66 3.15
CA ALA A 45 4.27 0.41 2.58
C ALA A 45 2.95 0.00 3.24
N PHE A 46 1.98 -0.38 2.43
CA PHE A 46 0.66 -0.80 2.86
C PHE A 46 0.34 -2.18 2.30
N GLN A 47 -0.05 -3.11 3.13
CA GLN A 47 -0.60 -4.38 2.67
C GLN A 47 -2.09 -4.21 2.40
N CYS A 48 -2.47 -4.43 1.15
CA CYS A 48 -3.86 -4.49 0.74
C CYS A 48 -4.35 -5.94 0.69
N SER A 49 -5.62 -6.14 0.98
CA SER A 49 -6.34 -7.40 0.79
C SER A 49 -7.54 -7.23 -0.13
N SER A 50 -7.95 -8.28 -0.85
CA SER A 50 -9.10 -8.24 -1.77
C SER A 50 -10.39 -7.62 -1.21
N PRO A 51 -10.78 -7.80 0.07
CA PRO A 51 -11.98 -7.13 0.61
C PRO A 51 -11.83 -5.60 0.79
N GLY A 52 -10.65 -5.02 0.51
CA GLY A 52 -10.34 -3.60 0.73
C GLY A 52 -9.66 -3.31 2.07
N GLY A 53 -9.27 -4.36 2.81
CA GLY A 53 -8.49 -4.22 4.03
C GLY A 53 -7.13 -3.63 3.72
N CYS A 54 -6.64 -2.77 4.61
CA CYS A 54 -5.35 -2.11 4.46
C CYS A 54 -4.61 -2.13 5.79
N CYS A 55 -3.33 -2.43 5.68
CA CYS A 55 -2.41 -2.57 6.79
C CYS A 55 -1.22 -1.64 6.55
N ASP A 56 -1.08 -0.57 7.31
CA ASP A 56 0.12 0.27 7.24
C ASP A 56 1.28 -0.46 7.93
N TYR A 57 2.32 -0.77 7.16
CA TYR A 57 3.58 -1.27 7.72
C TYR A 57 4.53 -0.14 8.10
N GLY A 58 4.20 1.12 7.81
CA GLY A 58 5.03 2.29 8.06
C GLY A 58 6.00 2.59 6.91
N THR A 59 6.93 3.52 7.15
CA THR A 59 7.92 3.97 6.16
C THR A 59 8.76 2.83 5.60
N ALA A 60 8.79 2.69 4.29
CA ALA A 60 9.66 1.74 3.58
C ALA A 60 10.64 2.50 2.69
N SER A 61 11.90 2.05 2.67
CA SER A 61 13.03 2.74 2.03
C SER A 61 12.89 2.89 0.52
N ASP A 62 12.05 2.07 -0.07
CA ASP A 62 11.75 1.99 -1.49
C ASP A 62 10.42 2.69 -1.86
N CYS A 63 9.55 2.94 -0.89
CA CYS A 63 8.31 3.69 -1.09
C CYS A 63 8.58 5.21 -1.14
N GLY A 64 7.79 5.94 -1.94
CA GLY A 64 7.97 7.39 -2.15
C GLY A 64 9.00 7.75 -3.21
N LYS A 65 9.54 6.76 -3.93
CA LYS A 65 10.42 6.91 -5.09
C LYS A 65 9.70 6.49 -6.36
N SER A 66 10.24 6.88 -7.51
CA SER A 66 9.73 6.43 -8.83
C SER A 66 9.85 4.92 -9.03
N SER A 67 10.74 4.25 -8.29
CA SER A 67 10.95 2.80 -8.30
C SER A 67 10.20 2.07 -7.16
N ALA A 68 9.14 2.66 -6.63
CA ALA A 68 8.39 2.09 -5.51
C ALA A 68 7.72 0.76 -5.89
N ARG A 69 7.60 -0.16 -4.92
CA ARG A 69 6.88 -1.42 -5.13
C ARG A 69 5.38 -1.16 -5.20
N CYS A 70 4.92 -1.07 -6.42
CA CYS A 70 3.51 -1.12 -6.76
C CYS A 70 3.31 -2.51 -7.32
N GLU A 71 2.67 -3.42 -6.58
CA GLU A 71 2.14 -4.65 -7.17
C GLU A 71 0.97 -4.32 -8.11
N GLU A 72 1.18 -3.42 -9.05
CA GLU A 72 0.54 -3.54 -10.35
C GLU A 72 1.37 -4.61 -11.05
N GLY A 73 0.73 -5.73 -11.41
CA GLY A 73 1.41 -6.88 -12.00
C GLY A 73 2.43 -6.46 -13.06
N SER A 74 3.57 -7.15 -13.04
CA SER A 74 4.65 -7.07 -14.03
C SER A 74 4.17 -6.87 -15.46
#